data_AF-A0A0F9IEY5-F1
#
_entry.id   AF-A0A0F9IEY5-F1
#
_cell.length_a   1.000
_cell.length_b   1.000
_cell.length_c   1.000
_cell.angle_alpha   90.00
_cell.angle_beta   90.00
_cell.angle_gamma   90.00
#
_symmetry.space_group_name_H-M   'P 1'
#
loop_
_entity.id
_entity.type
_entity.pdbx_description
1 polymer ?
#
loop_
_entity_poly.entity_id
_entity_poly.type
_entity_poly.pdbx_seq_one_letter_code
_entity_poly.pdbx_strand_id
1 'polypeptide(L)' 'MSLERFASLLQAASEAYDDGRDPFSNEWLVEHNVTSDECIQLSGLIASAIDLFLLNFHRAGIKVESPNK' A
#
# COMPACT_ATOMS: atom_id res chain seq x y z
N MET A 1 2.19 -16.05 3.00
CA MET A 1 0.77 -15.70 3.20
C MET A 1 -0.07 -16.38 2.12
N SER A 2 -1.33 -16.75 2.39
CA SER A 2 -2.22 -17.28 1.34
C SER A 2 -2.69 -16.17 0.40
N LEU A 3 -3.08 -16.51 -0.83
CA LEU A 3 -3.56 -15.51 -1.81
C LEU A 3 -4.81 -14.77 -1.31
N GLU A 4 -5.74 -15.49 -0.68
CA GLU A 4 -6.96 -14.89 -0.12
C GLU A 4 -6.66 -13.92 1.01
N ARG A 5 -5.79 -14.30 1.95
CA ARG A 5 -5.35 -13.42 3.04
C ARG A 5 -4.66 -12.17 2.50
N PHE A 6 -3.83 -12.36 1.48
CA PHE A 6 -3.14 -11.26 0.83
C PHE A 6 -4.09 -10.28 0.15
N ALA A 7 -5.03 -10.79 -0.66
CA ALA A 7 -6.02 -9.96 -1.34
C ALA A 7 -6.88 -9.19 -0.33
N SER A 8 -7.27 -9.84 0.77
CA SER A 8 -8.03 -9.20 1.85
C SER A 8 -7.24 -8.06 2.52
N LEU A 9 -5.97 -8.27 2.86
CA LEU A 9 -5.14 -7.22 3.47
C LEU A 9 -4.85 -6.07 2.50
N LEU A 10 -4.64 -6.36 1.22
CA LEU A 10 -4.42 -5.34 0.20
C LEU A 10 -5.67 -4.47 0.00
N GLN A 11 -6.85 -5.09 -0.05
CA GLN A 11 -8.12 -4.38 -0.15
C GLN A 11 -8.33 -3.47 1.07
N ALA A 12 -8.17 -4.00 2.28
CA ALA A 12 -8.33 -3.23 3.51
C ALA A 12 -7.31 -2.09 3.62
N ALA A 13 -6.07 -2.29 3.16
CA ALA A 13 -5.06 -1.24 3.12
C ALA A 13 -5.41 -0.12 2.13
N SER A 14 -5.98 -0.48 0.97
CA SER A 14 -6.50 0.50 0.01
C SER A 14 -7.61 1.35 0.63
N GLU A 15 -8.58 0.71 1.28
CA GLU A 15 -9.68 1.40 1.95
C GLU A 15 -9.18 2.32 3.08
N ALA A 16 -8.16 1.88 3.83
CA ALA A 16 -7.53 2.72 4.84
C ALA A 16 -6.92 4.00 4.22
N TYR A 17 -6.21 3.88 3.08
CA TYR A 17 -5.68 5.05 2.39
C TYR A 17 -6.77 5.99 1.87
N ASP A 18 -7.86 5.44 1.32
CA ASP A 18 -9.01 6.23 0.85
C ASP A 18 -9.67 7.01 2.02
N ASP A 19 -9.68 6.42 3.22
CA ASP A 19 -10.14 7.05 4.46
C ASP A 19 -9.11 8.02 5.08
N GLY A 20 -7.91 8.16 4.50
CA GLY A 20 -6.82 8.96 5.06
C GLY A 20 -6.16 8.35 6.31
N ARG A 21 -6.34 7.05 6.55
CA ARG A 21 -5.70 6.27 7.62
C ARG A 21 -4.43 5.59 7.10
N ASP A 22 -3.46 5.39 8.00
CA ASP A 22 -2.22 4.68 7.69
C ASP A 22 -2.38 3.16 7.95
N PRO A 23 -2.35 2.30 6.91
CA PRO A 23 -2.43 0.85 7.05
C PRO A 23 -1.17 0.20 7.63
N PHE A 24 -0.13 0.99 7.93
CA PHE A 24 1.05 0.54 8.66
C PHE A 24 1.12 1.11 10.08
N SER A 25 0.07 1.82 10.52
CA SER A 25 -0.07 2.22 11.91
C SER A 25 -0.26 1.01 12.82
N ASN A 26 0.26 1.11 14.05
CA ASN A 26 0.13 0.02 15.03
C ASN A 26 -1.34 -0.36 15.29
N GLU A 27 -2.24 0.63 15.30
CA GLU A 27 -3.67 0.41 15.49
C GLU A 27 -4.27 -0.45 14.37
N TRP A 28 -4.00 -0.11 13.11
CA TRP A 28 -4.52 -0.85 11.96
C TRP A 28 -3.96 -2.27 11.88
N LEU A 29 -2.65 -2.43 12.14
CA LEU A 29 -1.98 -3.73 12.14
C LEU A 29 -2.57 -4.68 13.20
N VAL A 30 -2.90 -4.15 14.38
CA VAL A 30 -3.56 -4.92 15.45
C VAL A 30 -5.01 -5.25 15.08
N GLU A 31 -5.77 -4.28 14.57
CA GLU A 31 -7.16 -4.47 14.13
C GLU A 31 -7.30 -5.62 13.12
N HIS A 32 -6.37 -5.69 12.17
CA HIS A 32 -6.38 -6.69 11.10
C HIS A 32 -5.58 -7.95 11.44
N ASN A 33 -5.04 -8.05 12.65
CA ASN A 33 -4.20 -9.14 13.13
C ASN A 33 -3.06 -9.48 12.16
N VAL A 34 -2.34 -8.45 11.71
CA VAL A 34 -1.26 -8.56 10.73
C VAL A 34 0.01 -9.01 11.42
N THR A 35 0.57 -10.12 10.94
CA THR A 35 1.86 -10.61 11.42
C THR A 35 3.02 -9.80 10.80
N SER A 36 4.19 -9.82 11.44
CA SER A 36 5.39 -9.15 10.90
C SER A 36 5.72 -9.59 9.47
N ASP A 37 5.59 -10.88 9.17
CA ASP A 37 5.85 -11.42 7.83
C ASP A 37 4.85 -10.92 6.79
N GLU A 38 3.57 -10.80 7.17
CA GLU A 38 2.53 -10.23 6.30
C GLU A 38 2.77 -8.74 6.07
N CYS A 39 3.19 -7.99 7.09
CA CYS A 39 3.52 -6.57 6.98
C CYS A 39 4.68 -6.33 6.00
N ILE A 40 5.74 -7.15 6.07
CA ILE A 40 6.87 -7.09 5.13
C ILE A 40 6.42 -7.42 3.70
N GLN A 41 5.61 -8.46 3.52
CA GLN A 41 5.08 -8.83 2.20
C GLN A 41 4.17 -7.74 1.61
N LEU A 42 3.28 -7.17 2.42
CA LEU A 42 2.33 -6.14 2.01
C LEU A 42 3.05 -4.84 1.62
N SER A 43 3.98 -4.38 2.45
CA SER A 43 4.78 -3.17 2.17
C SER A 43 5.62 -3.30 0.90
N GLY A 44 6.25 -4.46 0.68
CA GLY A 44 7.04 -4.70 -0.54
C GLY A 44 6.21 -4.63 -1.82
N LEU A 45 4.98 -5.14 -1.81
CA LEU A 45 4.11 -5.08 -2.99
C LEU A 45 3.57 -3.67 -3.24
N ILE A 46 3.15 -2.96 -2.19
CA ILE A 46 2.70 -1.57 -2.32
C ILE A 46 3.83 -0.70 -2.88
N ALA A 47 5.06 -0.86 -2.37
CA ALA A 47 6.23 -0.17 -2.91
C ALA A 47 6.44 -0.50 -4.41
N SER A 48 6.37 -1.77 -4.79
CA SER A 48 6.52 -2.20 -6.18
C SER A 48 5.44 -1.62 -7.11
N ALA A 49 4.19 -1.53 -6.63
CA ALA A 49 3.08 -0.95 -7.38
C ALA A 49 3.27 0.56 -7.59
N ILE A 50 3.72 1.27 -6.56
CA ILE A 50 4.06 2.70 -6.64
C ILE A 50 5.22 2.91 -7.60
N ASP A 51 6.29 2.11 -7.51
CA ASP A 51 7.43 2.21 -8.43
C ASP A 51 7.01 2.02 -9.88
N LEU A 52 6.17 1.01 -10.16
CA LEU A 52 5.65 0.76 -11.50
C LEU A 52 4.81 1.95 -12.01
N PHE A 53 3.94 2.49 -11.16
CA PHE A 53 3.15 3.67 -11.47
C PHE A 53 4.06 4.86 -11.82
N LEU A 54 5.02 5.19 -10.97
CA LEU A 54 5.95 6.31 -11.17
C LEU A 54 6.81 6.14 -12.42
N LEU A 55 7.30 4.93 -12.69
CA LEU A 55 8.05 4.61 -13.91
C LEU A 55 7.22 4.83 -15.17
N ASN A 56 5.95 4.44 -15.16
CA ASN A 56 5.04 4.64 -16.28
C ASN A 56 4.71 6.13 -16.50
N PHE A 57 4.51 6.91 -15.43
CA PHE A 57 4.31 8.35 -15.53
C PHE A 57 5.54 9.06 -16.09
N HIS A 58 6.73 8.69 -15.63
CA HIS A 58 7.98 9.23 -16.15
C HIS A 58 8.14 8.94 -17.65
N ARG A 59 7.86 7.70 -18.08
CA ARG A 59 7.88 7.31 -19.50
C ARG A 59 6.86 8.07 -20.35
N ALA A 60 5.71 8.42 -19.79
CA ALA A 60 4.68 9.20 -20.46
C ALA A 60 5.01 10.71 -20.55
N GLY A 61 6.13 11.17 -19.97
CA GLY A 61 6.49 12.58 -19.92
C GLY A 61 5.60 13.42 -19.00
N ILE A 62 4.80 12.77 -18.15
CA ILE A 62 3.88 13.43 -17.22
C ILE A 62 4.67 13.77 -15.94
N LYS A 63 4.76 15.06 -15.60
CA LYS A 63 5.30 15.49 -14.31
C LYS A 63 4.26 15.19 -13.23
N VAL A 64 4.61 14.31 -12.30
CA VAL A 64 3.85 14.11 -11.07
C VAL A 64 4.21 15.25 -10.13
N GLU A 65 3.35 16.25 -10.01
CA GLU A 65 3.48 17.29 -8.99
C GLU A 65 2.98 16.74 -7.66
N SER A 66 3.80 16.84 -6.60
CA SER A 66 3.34 16.55 -5.24
C SER A 66 2.25 17.57 -4.87
N PRO A 67 1.05 17.15 -4.45
CA PRO A 67 0.09 18.08 -3.87
C PRO A 67 0.74 18.69 -2.63
N ASN A 68 0.73 20.03 -2.57
CA ASN A 68 1.52 20.85 -1.66
C ASN A 68 1.53 20.39 -0.18
N LYS A 69 2.70 20.59 0.45
CA LYS A 69 2.89 20.59 1.91
C LYS A 69 2.14 21.73 2.59
#